data_AF-A0A017T3D8-F1
#
_entry.id   AF-A0A017T3D8-F1
#
_cell.length_a   1.000
_cell.length_b   1.000
_cell.length_c   1.000
_cell.angle_alpha   90.00
_cell.angle_beta   90.00
_cell.angle_gamma   90.00
#
_symmetry.space_group_name_H-M   'P 1'
#
loop_
_entity.id
_entity.type
_entity.pdbx_description
1 polymer ?
#
loop_
_entity_poly.entity_id
_entity_poly.type
_entity_poly.pdbx_seq_one_letter_code
_entity_poly.pdbx_strand_id
1 'polypeptide(L)'
;MTSPVRSLEAFDDTFPRKGFLDAPTPITALPRLAADLGLRHLAIKRDDLCGSLFGGTKPRKLDYLLAAPPFSEAEAWVGSGGIGSGNMVALTAAGKALGRAVHAHLFWTPVSAGILDNLAFTASGTASISFYASRAEIGLKQPRLMLSRAPFVGGMPALPPGSSTPLGMLGLVRAALELRAQIDAGEIEAPLRIYVPLGSGGLASGLSVGLGFARIPARVIGVTVVERFIAPARRFRGMQRSLVDLLEAHGMGPVPEPAELVLDRGHVGRGYGIPTPASLAACELLAAEGMTLDPVYTGKAMAALLADAARERGGSVLLWQTARRAPLPHDEGWREKLPPALARRIEDPATVDRARRRTVVALGVAAGAAVLGVRMFGGYPGRASFQGAVLSAREAHIVEAAAEALLPIHPGSSETDGNVGGDVASVPARVDRYLTGMPEGTVREVHAMLLLIEQGTTPLGGRLRRFTSLSPAEREAYLGGLAARGGLLAQAYQGLRDLVMVGVYQQRSTWAALGYGGPQVPEGYDPQGPERRDFPAYDALVAPRGARPKGAQG
;
A
#
# COMPACT_ATOMS: atom_id res chain seq x y z
N MET A 1 -26.28 -13.71 32.04
CA MET A 1 -27.30 -12.93 31.28
C MET A 1 -26.56 -12.12 30.23
N THR A 2 -26.82 -12.37 28.95
CA THR A 2 -26.25 -11.59 27.85
C THR A 2 -26.99 -10.24 27.77
N SER A 3 -26.29 -9.11 27.85
CA SER A 3 -26.90 -7.77 27.69
C SER A 3 -27.69 -7.72 26.37
N PRO A 4 -28.86 -7.08 26.28
CA PRO A 4 -29.53 -6.89 24.98
C PRO A 4 -28.60 -6.15 24.00
N VAL A 5 -28.71 -6.45 22.70
CA VAL A 5 -28.08 -5.63 21.65
C VAL A 5 -28.69 -4.25 21.78
N ARG A 6 -27.88 -3.23 22.05
CA ARG A 6 -28.39 -1.87 22.21
C ARG A 6 -28.86 -1.35 20.86
N SER A 7 -30.01 -0.67 20.83
CA SER A 7 -30.56 -0.11 19.59
C SER A 7 -29.64 0.98 19.04
N LEU A 8 -29.74 1.21 17.72
CA LEU A 8 -29.05 2.30 17.04
C LEU A 8 -29.41 3.66 17.65
N GLU A 9 -30.66 3.82 18.07
CA GLU A 9 -31.19 5.02 18.75
C GLU A 9 -30.46 5.29 20.07
N ALA A 10 -30.36 4.29 20.94
CA ALA A 10 -29.64 4.44 22.21
C ALA A 10 -28.14 4.77 22.01
N PHE A 11 -27.53 4.28 20.91
CA PHE A 11 -26.16 4.63 20.56
C PHE A 11 -26.05 6.09 20.11
N ASP A 12 -26.97 6.55 19.26
CA ASP A 12 -27.01 7.92 18.76
C ASP A 12 -27.33 8.94 19.89
N ASP A 13 -28.12 8.56 20.89
CA ASP A 13 -28.40 9.39 22.08
C ASP A 13 -27.18 9.55 23.00
N THR A 14 -26.30 8.55 23.02
CA THR A 14 -25.12 8.54 23.91
C THR A 14 -23.98 9.40 23.35
N PHE A 15 -23.81 9.42 22.03
CA PHE A 15 -22.65 10.03 21.39
C PHE A 15 -23.06 11.19 20.45
N PRO A 16 -22.61 12.42 20.71
CA PRO A 16 -22.89 13.57 19.85
C PRO A 16 -22.42 13.33 18.41
N ARG A 17 -23.21 13.82 17.46
CA ARG A 17 -22.94 13.69 16.02
C ARG A 17 -23.30 14.96 15.25
N LYS A 18 -22.72 15.13 14.05
CA LYS A 18 -23.00 16.27 13.16
C LYS A 18 -24.20 16.07 12.24
N GLY A 19 -24.69 14.84 12.09
CA GLY A 19 -25.76 14.51 11.14
C GLY A 19 -25.24 14.42 9.70
N PHE A 20 -24.00 13.96 9.49
CA PHE A 20 -23.53 13.71 8.13
C PHE A 20 -24.14 12.42 7.53
N LEU A 21 -24.72 11.53 8.33
CA LEU A 21 -25.39 10.32 7.83
C LEU A 21 -26.79 10.17 8.42
N ASP A 22 -27.79 10.66 7.71
CA ASP A 22 -29.17 10.62 8.21
C ASP A 22 -29.89 9.30 7.90
N ALA A 23 -29.37 8.52 6.95
CA ALA A 23 -29.95 7.23 6.56
C ALA A 23 -28.89 6.12 6.42
N PRO A 24 -29.27 4.85 6.60
CA PRO A 24 -28.42 3.70 6.27
C PRO A 24 -27.93 3.76 4.82
N THR A 25 -26.65 3.45 4.59
CA THR A 25 -26.16 3.34 3.20
C THR A 25 -26.70 2.05 2.57
N PRO A 26 -27.01 2.02 1.27
CA PRO A 26 -27.65 0.86 0.68
C PRO A 26 -26.68 -0.33 0.57
N ILE A 27 -27.25 -1.53 0.44
CA ILE A 27 -26.54 -2.76 0.12
C ILE A 27 -26.91 -3.14 -1.32
N THR A 28 -25.92 -3.43 -2.14
CA THR A 28 -26.14 -3.92 -3.52
C THR A 28 -25.73 -5.38 -3.59
N ALA A 29 -26.70 -6.27 -3.81
CA ALA A 29 -26.45 -7.69 -4.05
C ALA A 29 -25.84 -7.92 -5.44
N LEU A 30 -24.96 -8.92 -5.54
CA LEU A 30 -24.27 -9.32 -6.76
C LEU A 30 -24.50 -10.81 -7.05
N PRO A 31 -25.73 -11.22 -7.38
CA PRO A 31 -26.09 -12.64 -7.48
C PRO A 31 -25.36 -13.37 -8.62
N ARG A 32 -25.13 -12.70 -9.76
CA ARG A 32 -24.38 -13.29 -10.88
C ARG A 32 -22.93 -13.56 -10.50
N LEU A 33 -22.25 -12.53 -10.00
CA LEU A 33 -20.87 -12.67 -9.55
C LEU A 33 -20.73 -13.63 -8.36
N ALA A 34 -21.72 -13.71 -7.47
CA ALA A 34 -21.75 -14.72 -6.41
C ALA A 34 -21.74 -16.14 -7.00
N ALA A 35 -22.61 -16.40 -7.99
CA ALA A 35 -22.69 -17.69 -8.67
C ALA A 35 -21.39 -18.04 -9.40
N ASP A 36 -20.81 -17.08 -10.14
CA ASP A 36 -19.55 -17.27 -10.87
C ASP A 36 -18.38 -17.60 -9.93
N LEU A 37 -18.38 -17.03 -8.73
CA LEU A 37 -17.38 -17.27 -7.70
C LEU A 37 -17.68 -18.48 -6.81
N GLY A 38 -18.81 -19.15 -7.00
CA GLY A 38 -19.26 -20.26 -6.14
C GLY A 38 -19.55 -19.83 -4.69
N LEU A 39 -19.94 -18.58 -4.48
CA LEU A 39 -20.36 -18.03 -3.18
C LEU A 39 -21.87 -18.19 -3.01
N ARG A 40 -22.34 -18.33 -1.76
CA ARG A 40 -23.78 -18.37 -1.45
C ARG A 40 -24.41 -17.00 -1.65
N HIS A 41 -23.72 -15.97 -1.18
CA HIS A 41 -24.14 -14.58 -1.28
C HIS A 41 -22.93 -13.67 -1.40
N LEU A 42 -23.01 -12.67 -2.28
CA LEU A 42 -22.05 -11.58 -2.41
C LEU A 42 -22.83 -10.27 -2.47
N ALA A 43 -22.44 -9.31 -1.64
CA ALA A 43 -22.99 -7.96 -1.67
C ALA A 43 -21.91 -6.89 -1.45
N ILE A 44 -22.27 -5.66 -1.77
CA ILE A 44 -21.45 -4.47 -1.53
C ILE A 44 -22.21 -3.51 -0.62
N LYS A 45 -21.58 -3.10 0.49
CA LYS A 45 -22.04 -1.98 1.32
C LYS A 45 -21.61 -0.66 0.69
N ARG A 46 -22.58 0.15 0.26
CA ARG A 46 -22.40 1.29 -0.66
C ARG A 46 -22.17 2.62 0.05
N ASP A 47 -21.11 2.73 0.83
CA ASP A 47 -20.77 4.03 1.45
C ASP A 47 -20.38 5.10 0.41
N ASP A 48 -20.04 4.70 -0.82
CA ASP A 48 -19.89 5.63 -1.95
C ASP A 48 -21.15 6.44 -2.28
N LEU A 49 -22.33 5.92 -1.90
CA LEU A 49 -23.63 6.56 -2.09
C LEU A 49 -24.07 7.40 -0.88
N CYS A 50 -23.21 7.56 0.12
CA CYS A 50 -23.44 8.54 1.17
C CYS A 50 -23.41 9.96 0.57
N GLY A 51 -24.52 10.69 0.68
CA GLY A 51 -24.68 12.00 0.04
C GLY A 51 -23.83 13.12 0.67
N SER A 52 -23.45 13.00 1.94
CA SER A 52 -22.67 14.01 2.63
C SER A 52 -21.18 13.89 2.33
N LEU A 53 -20.49 15.04 2.37
CA LEU A 53 -19.04 15.17 2.16
C LEU A 53 -18.51 14.38 0.94
N PHE A 54 -19.35 14.24 -0.10
CA PHE A 54 -19.10 13.51 -1.34
C PHE A 54 -18.90 11.99 -1.17
N GLY A 55 -19.31 11.40 -0.05
CA GLY A 55 -19.39 9.96 0.14
C GLY A 55 -18.10 9.25 0.56
N GLY A 56 -18.20 7.92 0.57
CA GLY A 56 -17.19 7.00 1.11
C GLY A 56 -17.28 6.82 2.63
N THR A 57 -16.26 6.21 3.22
CA THR A 57 -16.27 5.89 4.68
C THR A 57 -15.87 7.05 5.60
N LYS A 58 -15.37 8.16 5.04
CA LYS A 58 -14.89 9.32 5.82
C LYS A 58 -16.01 10.10 6.50
N PRO A 59 -17.16 10.37 5.84
CA PRO A 59 -18.35 10.89 6.49
C PRO A 59 -18.65 10.24 7.84
N ARG A 60 -18.67 8.89 7.90
CA ARG A 60 -18.96 8.15 9.14
C ARG A 60 -18.06 8.54 10.29
N LYS A 61 -16.76 8.70 10.01
CA LYS A 61 -15.77 9.03 11.05
C LYS A 61 -15.86 10.48 11.48
N LEU A 62 -16.03 11.39 10.51
CA LEU A 62 -16.08 12.82 10.78
C LEU A 62 -17.36 13.20 11.52
N ASP A 63 -18.45 12.44 11.35
CA ASP A 63 -19.74 12.70 11.99
C ASP A 63 -19.62 12.77 13.53
N TYR A 64 -18.92 11.81 14.13
CA TYR A 64 -18.65 11.78 15.57
C TYR A 64 -17.42 12.60 15.95
N LEU A 65 -16.34 12.50 15.16
CA LEU A 65 -15.08 13.16 15.50
C LEU A 65 -15.24 14.68 15.57
N LEU A 66 -15.97 15.29 14.63
CA LEU A 66 -16.16 16.73 14.58
C LEU A 66 -17.27 17.22 15.51
N ALA A 67 -18.04 16.32 16.12
CA ALA A 67 -19.06 16.64 17.12
C ALA A 67 -18.50 16.78 18.54
N ALA A 68 -17.31 16.24 18.79
CA ALA A 68 -16.70 16.25 20.12
C ALA A 68 -15.55 17.29 20.23
N PRO A 69 -15.36 17.91 21.41
CA PRO A 69 -14.18 18.72 21.69
C PRO A 69 -12.87 17.90 21.56
N PRO A 70 -11.76 18.53 21.15
CA PRO A 70 -11.64 19.95 20.80
C PRO A 70 -12.08 20.27 19.36
N PHE A 71 -12.50 19.28 18.55
CA PHE A 71 -12.75 19.47 17.13
C PHE A 71 -14.02 20.30 16.85
N SER A 72 -15.06 20.12 17.66
CA SER A 72 -16.32 20.87 17.53
C SER A 72 -16.16 22.38 17.77
N GLU A 73 -15.23 22.74 18.66
CA GLU A 73 -14.99 24.11 19.12
C GLU A 73 -13.96 24.84 18.26
N ALA A 74 -13.05 24.12 17.60
CA ALA A 74 -11.97 24.72 16.82
C ALA A 74 -12.45 25.42 15.54
N GLU A 75 -11.87 26.57 15.26
CA GLU A 75 -12.09 27.34 14.03
C GLU A 75 -11.36 26.75 12.81
N ALA A 76 -10.31 25.98 13.07
CA ALA A 76 -9.46 25.38 12.05
C ALA A 76 -8.98 23.98 12.45
N TRP A 77 -8.77 23.13 11.46
CA TRP A 77 -8.26 21.77 11.65
C TRP A 77 -7.01 21.51 10.83
N VAL A 78 -6.14 20.65 11.35
CA VAL A 78 -4.93 20.20 10.65
C VAL A 78 -5.10 18.75 10.21
N GLY A 79 -4.80 18.46 8.95
CA GLY A 79 -4.88 17.13 8.39
C GLY A 79 -3.63 16.77 7.60
N SER A 80 -3.33 15.47 7.48
CA SER A 80 -2.25 14.97 6.63
C SER A 80 -2.67 13.81 5.74
N GLY A 81 -2.08 13.72 4.54
CA GLY A 81 -2.39 12.68 3.57
C GLY A 81 -1.56 12.76 2.30
N GLY A 82 -1.78 11.81 1.38
CA GLY A 82 -1.25 11.93 0.03
C GLY A 82 -1.94 13.07 -0.73
N ILE A 83 -1.34 13.55 -1.82
CA ILE A 83 -1.92 14.63 -2.64
C ILE A 83 -3.36 14.36 -3.10
N GLY A 84 -3.74 13.10 -3.32
CA GLY A 84 -5.12 12.70 -3.59
C GLY A 84 -5.78 11.95 -2.44
N SER A 85 -5.63 12.42 -1.20
CA SER A 85 -6.23 11.77 -0.03
C SER A 85 -7.74 12.02 0.03
N GLY A 86 -8.54 10.94 -0.01
CA GLY A 86 -9.99 11.04 0.23
C GLY A 86 -10.35 11.56 1.64
N ASN A 87 -9.43 11.44 2.62
CA ASN A 87 -9.63 12.05 3.93
C ASN A 87 -9.57 13.59 3.88
N MET A 88 -8.71 14.14 3.00
CA MET A 88 -8.60 15.59 2.83
C MET A 88 -9.81 16.13 2.10
N VAL A 89 -10.30 15.42 1.07
CA VAL A 89 -11.58 15.74 0.42
C VAL A 89 -12.72 15.86 1.45
N ALA A 90 -12.93 14.82 2.26
CA ALA A 90 -14.00 14.83 3.24
C ALA A 90 -13.82 15.90 4.33
N LEU A 91 -12.58 16.14 4.78
CA LEU A 91 -12.29 17.18 5.78
C LEU A 91 -12.50 18.58 5.21
N THR A 92 -12.08 18.84 3.98
CA THR A 92 -12.32 20.10 3.27
C THR A 92 -13.81 20.33 3.04
N ALA A 93 -14.56 19.29 2.67
CA ALA A 93 -16.01 19.37 2.54
C ALA A 93 -16.70 19.68 3.88
N ALA A 94 -16.25 19.04 4.97
CA ALA A 94 -16.76 19.31 6.31
C ALA A 94 -16.42 20.73 6.77
N GLY A 95 -15.20 21.19 6.46
CA GLY A 95 -14.77 22.56 6.73
C GLY A 95 -15.67 23.58 6.02
N LYS A 96 -15.98 23.34 4.74
CA LYS A 96 -16.94 24.17 4.01
C LYS A 96 -18.34 24.15 4.65
N ALA A 97 -18.86 22.97 4.99
CA ALA A 97 -20.19 22.83 5.57
C ALA A 97 -20.33 23.46 6.96
N LEU A 98 -19.26 23.47 7.75
CA LEU A 98 -19.24 23.95 9.14
C LEU A 98 -18.57 25.32 9.31
N GLY A 99 -18.16 25.99 8.23
CA GLY A 99 -17.48 27.28 8.29
C GLY A 99 -16.11 27.22 8.97
N ARG A 100 -15.35 26.14 8.78
CA ARG A 100 -14.02 25.90 9.38
C ARG A 100 -12.91 25.86 8.34
N ALA A 101 -11.75 26.41 8.70
CA ALA A 101 -10.55 26.32 7.88
C ALA A 101 -9.87 24.95 7.97
N VAL A 102 -9.18 24.54 6.91
CA VAL A 102 -8.40 23.29 6.89
C VAL A 102 -6.96 23.58 6.52
N HIS A 103 -6.01 23.00 7.25
CA HIS A 103 -4.59 23.02 6.93
C HIS A 103 -4.16 21.62 6.49
N ALA A 104 -3.99 21.42 5.18
CA ALA A 104 -3.70 20.15 4.55
C ALA A 104 -2.19 19.97 4.32
N HIS A 105 -1.57 19.07 5.07
CA HIS A 105 -0.18 18.66 4.87
C HIS A 105 -0.12 17.46 3.92
N LEU A 106 0.21 17.73 2.66
CA LEU A 106 0.14 16.76 1.57
C LEU A 106 1.53 16.23 1.19
N PHE A 107 1.67 14.90 1.10
CA PHE A 107 2.87 14.28 0.53
C PHE A 107 2.60 13.71 -0.87
N TRP A 108 3.65 13.67 -1.70
CA TRP A 108 3.55 13.13 -3.05
C TRP A 108 3.10 11.65 -3.11
N THR A 109 2.20 11.36 -4.04
CA THR A 109 1.77 10.00 -4.43
C THR A 109 1.73 9.91 -5.96
N PRO A 110 1.76 8.71 -6.56
CA PRO A 110 1.51 8.53 -7.99
C PRO A 110 0.23 9.23 -8.42
N VAL A 111 0.28 9.89 -9.59
CA VAL A 111 -0.82 10.69 -10.12
C VAL A 111 -1.72 9.79 -10.98
N SER A 112 -3.03 9.96 -10.81
CA SER A 112 -4.09 9.41 -11.64
C SER A 112 -5.22 10.43 -11.74
N ALA A 113 -6.20 10.22 -12.63
CA ALA A 113 -7.34 11.13 -12.77
C ALA A 113 -8.08 11.36 -11.44
N GLY A 114 -8.37 10.30 -10.69
CA GLY A 114 -9.03 10.42 -9.37
C GLY A 114 -8.15 11.11 -8.29
N ILE A 115 -6.82 11.01 -8.40
CA ILE A 115 -5.91 11.74 -7.51
C ILE A 115 -5.92 13.24 -7.83
N LEU A 116 -5.95 13.61 -9.12
CA LEU A 116 -6.06 15.00 -9.54
C LEU A 116 -7.41 15.60 -9.16
N ASP A 117 -8.51 14.86 -9.33
CA ASP A 117 -9.85 15.25 -8.91
C ASP A 117 -9.90 15.55 -7.40
N ASN A 118 -9.28 14.69 -6.57
CA ASN A 118 -9.14 14.93 -5.13
C ASN A 118 -8.38 16.21 -4.81
N LEU A 119 -7.26 16.40 -5.50
CA LEU A 119 -6.39 17.54 -5.25
C LEU A 119 -7.06 18.83 -5.69
N ALA A 120 -7.73 18.83 -6.84
CA ALA A 120 -8.47 19.97 -7.37
C ALA A 120 -9.55 20.43 -6.39
N PHE A 121 -10.38 19.51 -5.93
CA PHE A 121 -11.38 19.80 -4.90
C PHE A 121 -10.76 20.35 -3.62
N THR A 122 -9.68 19.71 -3.14
CA THR A 122 -9.00 20.13 -1.91
C THR A 122 -8.46 21.55 -2.05
N ALA A 123 -7.82 21.88 -3.18
CA ALA A 123 -7.26 23.20 -3.46
C ALA A 123 -8.32 24.28 -3.69
N SER A 124 -9.50 23.91 -4.19
CA SER A 124 -10.63 24.82 -4.40
C SER A 124 -11.44 25.11 -3.14
N GLY A 125 -11.37 24.23 -2.14
CA GLY A 125 -12.15 24.36 -0.91
C GLY A 125 -11.50 25.23 0.17
N THR A 126 -11.87 24.97 1.43
CA THR A 126 -11.37 25.72 2.60
C THR A 126 -9.96 25.33 3.03
N ALA A 127 -9.25 24.49 2.24
CA ALA A 127 -7.96 23.96 2.63
C ALA A 127 -6.79 24.81 2.12
N SER A 128 -5.93 25.24 3.03
CA SER A 128 -4.57 25.70 2.72
C SER A 128 -3.63 24.50 2.62
N ILE A 129 -2.77 24.46 1.59
CA ILE A 129 -1.95 23.28 1.30
C ILE A 129 -0.48 23.55 1.64
N SER A 130 0.10 22.67 2.48
CA SER A 130 1.54 22.53 2.67
C SER A 130 2.02 21.26 1.99
N PHE A 131 2.94 21.38 1.03
CA PHE A 131 3.42 20.25 0.23
C PHE A 131 4.77 19.70 0.71
N TYR A 132 4.89 18.36 0.67
CA TYR A 132 6.09 17.60 0.99
C TYR A 132 6.37 16.57 -0.11
N ALA A 133 7.63 16.37 -0.48
CA ALA A 133 8.05 15.41 -1.48
C ALA A 133 7.85 13.95 -1.06
N SER A 134 7.73 13.68 0.25
CA SER A 134 7.48 12.33 0.80
C SER A 134 6.92 12.35 2.22
N ARG A 135 6.42 11.19 2.68
CA ARG A 135 6.02 10.99 4.09
C ARG A 135 7.18 11.20 5.07
N ALA A 136 8.38 10.78 4.69
CA ALA A 136 9.57 10.95 5.53
C ALA A 136 9.90 12.43 5.75
N GLU A 137 9.68 13.26 4.74
CA GLU A 137 9.87 14.71 4.85
C GLU A 137 8.85 15.35 5.79
N ILE A 138 7.59 14.88 5.80
CA ILE A 138 6.61 15.29 6.83
C ILE A 138 7.13 14.90 8.21
N GLY A 139 7.60 13.66 8.39
CA GLY A 139 8.13 13.20 9.67
C GLY A 139 9.32 14.03 10.17
N LEU A 140 10.18 14.51 9.26
CA LEU A 140 11.32 15.34 9.60
C LEU A 140 10.93 16.80 9.91
N LYS A 141 10.10 17.41 9.06
CA LYS A 141 9.74 18.84 9.17
C LYS A 141 8.59 19.12 10.13
N GLN A 142 7.70 18.15 10.32
CA GLN A 142 6.48 18.24 11.13
C GLN A 142 6.23 16.91 11.87
N PRO A 143 7.14 16.47 12.76
CA PRO A 143 7.04 15.18 13.45
C PRO A 143 5.73 15.00 14.22
N ARG A 144 5.13 16.11 14.72
CA ARG A 144 3.83 16.11 15.41
C ARG A 144 2.70 15.51 14.56
N LEU A 145 2.73 15.69 13.24
CA LEU A 145 1.72 15.10 12.34
C LEU A 145 1.82 13.58 12.22
N MET A 146 3.00 13.01 12.51
CA MET A 146 3.25 11.56 12.47
C MET A 146 3.10 10.91 13.85
N LEU A 147 3.23 11.69 14.92
CA LEU A 147 2.98 11.27 16.29
C LEU A 147 1.47 11.20 16.50
N SER A 148 0.89 9.99 16.51
CA SER A 148 -0.54 9.75 16.65
C SER A 148 -1.18 10.24 17.96
N ARG A 149 -0.39 10.86 18.85
CA ARG A 149 -0.77 11.41 20.15
C ARG A 149 -0.59 12.93 20.26
N ALA A 150 -0.08 13.61 19.24
CA ALA A 150 -0.03 15.07 19.26
C ALA A 150 -1.41 15.60 18.86
N PRO A 151 -2.23 16.11 19.81
CA PRO A 151 -3.60 16.49 19.50
C PRO A 151 -3.66 17.82 18.76
N PHE A 152 -2.57 18.60 18.77
CA PHE A 152 -2.52 19.94 18.21
C PHE A 152 -1.24 20.18 17.40
N VAL A 153 -1.36 20.93 16.30
CA VAL A 153 -0.26 21.45 15.49
C VAL A 153 -0.52 22.93 15.27
N GLY A 154 0.42 23.79 15.70
CA GLY A 154 0.23 25.24 15.63
C GLY A 154 -0.98 25.75 16.43
N GLY A 155 -1.33 25.09 17.54
CA GLY A 155 -2.52 25.43 18.36
C GLY A 155 -3.85 24.89 17.82
N MET A 156 -3.87 24.28 16.64
CA MET A 156 -5.08 23.76 16.00
C MET A 156 -5.20 22.24 16.16
N PRO A 157 -6.39 21.67 16.40
CA PRO A 157 -6.57 20.23 16.49
C PRO A 157 -6.10 19.50 15.23
N ALA A 158 -5.28 18.48 15.42
CA ALA A 158 -4.71 17.68 14.33
C ALA A 158 -5.42 16.33 14.22
N LEU A 159 -6.01 16.06 13.05
CA LEU A 159 -6.62 14.78 12.73
C LEU A 159 -5.53 13.82 12.22
N PRO A 160 -5.40 12.61 12.81
CA PRO A 160 -4.45 11.62 12.31
C PRO A 160 -4.88 11.13 10.92
N PRO A 161 -3.97 10.52 10.14
CA PRO A 161 -4.28 9.99 8.83
C PRO A 161 -5.57 9.14 8.80
N GLY A 162 -6.48 9.49 7.90
CA GLY A 162 -7.76 8.79 7.73
C GLY A 162 -8.72 8.95 8.92
N SER A 163 -8.52 9.99 9.75
CA SER A 163 -9.32 10.34 10.94
C SER A 163 -9.53 9.16 11.88
N SER A 164 -8.46 8.38 12.09
CA SER A 164 -8.49 7.14 12.87
C SER A 164 -8.18 7.42 14.33
N THR A 165 -9.20 7.91 15.03
CA THR A 165 -9.24 8.15 16.48
C THR A 165 -10.34 7.28 17.10
N PRO A 166 -10.34 7.03 18.43
CA PRO A 166 -11.47 6.38 19.10
C PRO A 166 -12.82 7.01 18.76
N LEU A 167 -12.93 8.35 18.85
CA LEU A 167 -14.13 9.09 18.46
C LEU A 167 -14.54 8.85 17.00
N GLY A 168 -13.58 8.92 16.06
CA GLY A 168 -13.87 8.64 14.65
C GLY A 168 -14.27 7.19 14.39
N MET A 169 -13.89 6.25 15.24
CA MET A 169 -14.28 4.85 15.10
C MET A 169 -15.69 4.55 15.63
N LEU A 170 -16.30 5.44 16.42
CA LEU A 170 -17.72 5.33 16.81
C LEU A 170 -18.63 5.25 15.58
N GLY A 171 -18.30 5.98 14.51
CA GLY A 171 -19.02 5.90 13.23
C GLY A 171 -19.01 4.52 12.57
N LEU A 172 -18.02 3.68 12.90
CA LEU A 172 -17.96 2.29 12.42
C LEU A 172 -18.67 1.31 13.35
N VAL A 173 -18.76 1.63 14.65
CA VAL A 173 -19.66 0.90 15.57
C VAL A 173 -21.10 1.13 15.15
N ARG A 174 -21.47 2.39 14.90
CA ARG A 174 -22.76 2.76 14.33
C ARG A 174 -23.03 2.03 13.00
N ALA A 175 -22.04 1.96 12.11
CA ALA A 175 -22.17 1.26 10.83
C ALA A 175 -22.40 -0.26 10.99
N ALA A 176 -21.87 -0.88 12.04
CA ALA A 176 -22.15 -2.29 12.33
C ALA A 176 -23.57 -2.50 12.90
N LEU A 177 -24.06 -1.58 13.74
CA LEU A 177 -25.45 -1.58 14.20
C LEU A 177 -26.42 -1.35 13.04
N GLU A 178 -26.08 -0.44 12.12
CA GLU A 178 -26.79 -0.24 10.85
C GLU A 178 -26.84 -1.53 10.03
N LEU A 179 -25.70 -2.23 9.87
CA LEU A 179 -25.66 -3.52 9.18
C LEU A 179 -26.51 -4.59 9.89
N ARG A 180 -26.52 -4.62 11.22
CA ARG A 180 -27.36 -5.54 12.01
C ARG A 180 -28.83 -5.31 11.71
N ALA A 181 -29.27 -4.05 11.71
CA ALA A 181 -30.65 -3.69 11.37
C ALA A 181 -31.01 -4.11 9.93
N GLN A 182 -30.11 -3.94 8.97
CA GLN A 182 -30.32 -4.38 7.58
C GLN A 182 -30.40 -5.91 7.46
N ILE A 183 -29.63 -6.66 8.26
CA ILE A 183 -29.75 -8.13 8.34
C ILE A 183 -31.09 -8.53 8.96
N ASP A 184 -31.51 -7.89 10.06
CA ASP A 184 -32.82 -8.15 10.69
C ASP A 184 -34.00 -7.84 9.76
N ALA A 185 -33.86 -6.82 8.91
CA ALA A 185 -34.85 -6.45 7.90
C ALA A 185 -34.83 -7.37 6.65
N GLY A 186 -33.88 -8.30 6.55
CA GLY A 186 -33.75 -9.20 5.40
C GLY A 186 -33.18 -8.55 4.13
N GLU A 187 -32.56 -7.37 4.24
CA GLU A 187 -31.91 -6.69 3.10
C GLU A 187 -30.63 -7.42 2.63
N ILE A 188 -30.01 -8.18 3.52
CA ILE A 188 -28.80 -8.96 3.25
C ILE A 188 -28.78 -10.22 4.12
N GLU A 189 -28.23 -11.32 3.60
CA GLU A 189 -27.84 -12.45 4.42
C GLU A 189 -26.69 -12.06 5.37
N ALA A 190 -26.69 -12.57 6.60
CA ALA A 190 -25.61 -12.34 7.55
C ALA A 190 -24.25 -12.77 6.95
N PRO A 191 -23.30 -11.83 6.76
CA PRO A 191 -22.03 -12.18 6.15
C PRO A 191 -21.15 -12.96 7.12
N LEU A 192 -20.33 -13.87 6.58
CA LEU A 192 -19.28 -14.58 7.32
C LEU A 192 -17.93 -13.85 7.22
N ARG A 193 -17.74 -13.08 6.14
CA ARG A 193 -16.52 -12.31 5.86
C ARG A 193 -16.88 -10.93 5.33
N ILE A 194 -16.25 -9.91 5.89
CA ILE A 194 -16.38 -8.52 5.43
C ILE A 194 -15.01 -8.01 5.00
N TYR A 195 -14.86 -7.72 3.71
CA TYR A 195 -13.61 -7.21 3.13
C TYR A 195 -13.58 -5.69 3.18
N VAL A 196 -12.50 -5.16 3.75
CA VAL A 196 -12.27 -3.71 3.83
C VAL A 196 -10.82 -3.39 3.51
N PRO A 197 -10.53 -2.29 2.79
CA PRO A 197 -9.17 -1.81 2.64
C PRO A 197 -8.63 -1.29 3.98
N LEU A 198 -7.39 -1.66 4.29
CA LEU A 198 -6.71 -1.36 5.55
C LEU A 198 -5.49 -0.46 5.30
N GLY A 199 -5.69 0.83 5.52
CA GLY A 199 -4.64 1.86 5.51
C GLY A 199 -4.28 2.31 6.93
N SER A 200 -4.90 3.39 7.41
CA SER A 200 -4.63 3.93 8.75
C SER A 200 -5.20 3.11 9.91
N GLY A 201 -6.08 2.14 9.63
CA GLY A 201 -6.59 1.16 10.60
C GLY A 201 -7.99 1.43 11.12
N GLY A 202 -8.43 2.69 11.23
CA GLY A 202 -9.68 3.00 11.94
C GLY A 202 -10.95 2.42 11.31
N LEU A 203 -10.96 2.12 10.01
CA LEU A 203 -12.10 1.41 9.40
C LEU A 203 -12.18 -0.02 9.92
N ALA A 204 -11.13 -0.81 9.71
CA ALA A 204 -11.09 -2.22 10.08
C ALA A 204 -11.17 -2.44 11.60
N SER A 205 -10.45 -1.64 12.39
CA SER A 205 -10.50 -1.72 13.86
C SER A 205 -11.85 -1.30 14.43
N GLY A 206 -12.42 -0.19 13.94
CA GLY A 206 -13.74 0.26 14.40
C GLY A 206 -14.86 -0.70 14.01
N LEU A 207 -14.80 -1.24 12.78
CA LEU A 207 -15.77 -2.24 12.32
C LEU A 207 -15.64 -3.54 13.12
N SER A 208 -14.43 -4.01 13.42
CA SER A 208 -14.23 -5.21 14.24
C SER A 208 -14.86 -5.10 15.63
N VAL A 209 -14.66 -3.99 16.34
CA VAL A 209 -15.36 -3.73 17.62
C VAL A 209 -16.87 -3.62 17.40
N GLY A 210 -17.28 -2.90 16.37
CA GLY A 210 -18.69 -2.71 16.00
C GLY A 210 -19.44 -4.02 15.74
N LEU A 211 -18.85 -4.96 15.01
CA LEU A 211 -19.46 -6.25 14.72
C LEU A 211 -19.62 -7.11 15.99
N GLY A 212 -18.64 -7.08 16.89
CA GLY A 212 -18.75 -7.70 18.22
C GLY A 212 -19.90 -7.08 19.01
N PHE A 213 -19.96 -5.74 19.04
CA PHE A 213 -21.03 -4.98 19.70
C PHE A 213 -22.42 -5.28 19.14
N ALA A 214 -22.53 -5.40 17.80
CA ALA A 214 -23.75 -5.70 17.07
C ALA A 214 -24.08 -7.19 16.98
N ARG A 215 -23.23 -8.07 17.56
CA ARG A 215 -23.34 -9.54 17.52
C ARG A 215 -23.46 -10.12 16.11
N ILE A 216 -22.72 -9.56 15.17
CA ILE A 216 -22.62 -10.10 13.82
C ILE A 216 -21.42 -11.08 13.81
N PRO A 217 -21.63 -12.38 13.55
CA PRO A 217 -20.59 -13.40 13.62
C PRO A 217 -19.68 -13.40 12.37
N ALA A 218 -19.33 -12.21 11.85
CA ALA A 218 -18.50 -12.02 10.68
C ALA A 218 -17.05 -11.73 11.06
N ARG A 219 -16.11 -12.22 10.26
CA ARG A 219 -14.69 -11.82 10.36
C ARG A 219 -14.43 -10.60 9.48
N VAL A 220 -13.61 -9.67 9.96
CA VAL A 220 -13.13 -8.54 9.16
C VAL A 220 -11.84 -8.94 8.46
N ILE A 221 -11.86 -8.97 7.13
CA ILE A 221 -10.68 -9.18 6.30
C ILE A 221 -10.12 -7.81 5.92
N GLY A 222 -9.12 -7.37 6.67
CA GLY A 222 -8.43 -6.10 6.49
C GLY A 222 -7.32 -6.21 5.45
N VAL A 223 -7.63 -5.83 4.21
CA VAL A 223 -6.71 -5.93 3.07
C VAL A 223 -5.77 -4.74 3.07
N THR A 224 -4.52 -4.97 3.45
CA THR A 224 -3.54 -3.89 3.62
C THR A 224 -3.24 -3.19 2.31
N VAL A 225 -3.24 -1.85 2.34
CA VAL A 225 -2.93 -0.99 1.18
C VAL A 225 -1.69 -0.12 1.42
N VAL A 226 -1.09 -0.29 2.59
CA VAL A 226 0.13 0.38 3.05
C VAL A 226 1.18 -0.66 3.38
N GLU A 227 2.43 -0.22 3.43
CA GLU A 227 3.59 -1.06 3.69
C GLU A 227 3.50 -1.73 5.08
N ARG A 228 3.96 -2.99 5.19
CA ARG A 228 3.80 -3.83 6.39
C ARG A 228 4.27 -3.16 7.68
N PHE A 229 5.34 -2.39 7.64
CA PHE A 229 5.90 -1.69 8.81
C PHE A 229 5.00 -0.57 9.34
N ILE A 230 4.09 -0.02 8.51
CA ILE A 230 3.12 1.02 8.89
C ILE A 230 1.89 0.41 9.57
N ALA A 231 1.60 -0.85 9.29
CA ALA A 231 0.42 -1.60 9.72
C ALA A 231 0.76 -2.84 10.61
N PRO A 232 1.51 -2.69 11.72
CA PRO A 232 1.76 -3.82 12.61
C PRO A 232 0.48 -4.18 13.39
N ALA A 233 0.21 -5.48 13.58
CA ALA A 233 -1.02 -5.94 14.23
C ALA A 233 -1.27 -5.32 15.62
N ARG A 234 -0.20 -5.07 16.39
CA ARG A 234 -0.28 -4.42 17.72
C ARG A 234 -0.95 -3.04 17.68
N ARG A 235 -0.80 -2.30 16.57
CA ARG A 235 -1.40 -0.97 16.38
C ARG A 235 -2.92 -1.07 16.32
N PHE A 236 -3.45 -2.03 15.55
CA PHE A 236 -4.89 -2.23 15.38
C PHE A 236 -5.54 -2.77 16.66
N ARG A 237 -4.84 -3.64 17.40
CA ARG A 237 -5.26 -4.05 18.75
C ARG A 237 -5.31 -2.88 19.72
N GLY A 238 -4.32 -1.98 19.66
CA GLY A 238 -4.34 -0.73 20.43
C GLY A 238 -5.54 0.16 20.09
N MET A 239 -5.87 0.29 18.81
CA MET A 239 -7.05 1.04 18.36
C MET A 239 -8.37 0.41 18.83
N GLN A 240 -8.51 -0.92 18.74
CA GLN A 240 -9.68 -1.64 19.24
C GLN A 240 -9.86 -1.41 20.75
N ARG A 241 -8.78 -1.55 21.54
CA ARG A 241 -8.83 -1.29 22.99
C ARG A 241 -9.24 0.14 23.30
N SER A 242 -8.62 1.15 22.68
CA SER A 242 -9.00 2.54 22.94
C SER A 242 -10.43 2.89 22.55
N LEU A 243 -11.04 2.15 21.61
CA LEU A 243 -12.46 2.28 21.30
C LEU A 243 -13.34 1.59 22.34
N VAL A 244 -12.96 0.39 22.79
CA VAL A 244 -13.62 -0.31 23.90
C VAL A 244 -13.61 0.55 25.16
N ASP A 245 -12.44 1.07 25.55
CA ASP A 245 -12.28 1.96 26.71
C ASP A 245 -13.20 3.19 26.59
N LEU A 246 -13.31 3.78 25.39
CA LEU A 246 -14.20 4.92 25.13
C LEU A 246 -15.68 4.55 25.30
N LEU A 247 -16.11 3.41 24.75
CA LEU A 247 -17.48 2.92 24.86
C LEU A 247 -17.85 2.65 26.34
N GLU A 248 -16.96 1.97 27.07
CA GLU A 248 -17.19 1.65 28.49
C GLU A 248 -17.25 2.91 29.36
N ALA A 249 -16.36 3.89 29.10
CA ALA A 249 -16.37 5.17 29.79
C ALA A 249 -17.67 5.98 29.60
N HIS A 250 -18.43 5.71 28.53
CA HIS A 250 -19.74 6.33 28.25
C HIS A 250 -20.91 5.42 28.63
N GLY A 251 -20.71 4.43 29.50
CA GLY A 251 -21.79 3.57 30.00
C GLY A 251 -22.32 2.54 28.98
N MET A 252 -21.56 2.29 27.90
CA MET A 252 -21.90 1.29 26.89
C MET A 252 -21.30 -0.10 27.21
N GLY A 253 -20.72 -0.27 28.39
CA GLY A 253 -20.14 -1.52 28.88
C GLY A 253 -21.16 -2.50 29.50
N PRO A 254 -20.80 -3.78 29.66
CA PRO A 254 -19.55 -4.40 29.16
C PRO A 254 -19.58 -4.57 27.64
N VAL A 255 -18.49 -4.20 26.95
CA VAL A 255 -18.38 -4.31 25.49
C VAL A 255 -17.97 -5.74 25.13
N PRO A 256 -18.69 -6.43 24.22
CA PRO A 256 -18.29 -7.77 23.78
C PRO A 256 -16.92 -7.78 23.11
N GLU A 257 -16.28 -8.96 23.09
CA GLU A 257 -15.02 -9.15 22.37
C GLU A 257 -15.14 -8.71 20.90
N PRO A 258 -14.15 -7.97 20.37
CA PRO A 258 -14.15 -7.56 18.98
C PRO A 258 -14.18 -8.76 18.03
N ALA A 259 -14.89 -8.63 16.92
CA ALA A 259 -14.85 -9.62 15.86
C ALA A 259 -13.41 -9.82 15.33
N GLU A 260 -13.08 -11.03 14.88
CA GLU A 260 -11.74 -11.35 14.39
C GLU A 260 -11.33 -10.40 13.26
N LEU A 261 -10.18 -9.75 13.41
CA LEU A 261 -9.56 -8.90 12.39
C LEU A 261 -8.36 -9.64 11.76
N VAL A 262 -8.57 -10.18 10.57
CA VAL A 262 -7.54 -10.84 9.76
C VAL A 262 -6.82 -9.78 8.92
N LEU A 263 -5.48 -9.81 8.94
CA LEU A 263 -4.65 -8.88 8.18
C LEU A 263 -4.12 -9.54 6.91
N ASP A 264 -4.74 -9.24 5.78
CA ASP A 264 -4.26 -9.69 4.48
C ASP A 264 -3.20 -8.73 3.92
N ARG A 265 -1.99 -9.27 3.69
CA ARG A 265 -0.82 -8.53 3.21
C ARG A 265 -0.43 -8.82 1.77
N GLY A 266 -1.18 -9.68 1.08
CA GLY A 266 -0.84 -10.15 -0.27
C GLY A 266 -1.05 -9.11 -1.38
N HIS A 267 -1.89 -8.09 -1.14
CA HIS A 267 -2.42 -7.23 -2.21
C HIS A 267 -1.79 -5.82 -2.28
N VAL A 268 -0.80 -5.51 -1.45
CA VAL A 268 -0.16 -4.16 -1.43
C VAL A 268 0.51 -3.84 -2.77
N GLY A 269 1.16 -4.82 -3.40
CA GLY A 269 1.92 -4.64 -4.65
C GLY A 269 3.15 -3.76 -4.48
N ARG A 270 3.41 -2.90 -5.49
CA ARG A 270 4.61 -2.03 -5.57
C ARG A 270 4.69 -0.94 -4.50
N GLY A 271 3.61 -0.72 -3.75
CA GLY A 271 3.56 0.25 -2.65
C GLY A 271 2.25 1.01 -2.58
N TYR A 272 2.14 1.88 -1.58
CA TYR A 272 0.94 2.71 -1.40
C TYR A 272 0.69 3.65 -2.58
N GLY A 273 -0.58 3.78 -2.97
CA GLY A 273 -1.00 4.65 -4.06
C GLY A 273 -0.75 4.08 -5.45
N ILE A 274 -0.16 2.89 -5.56
CA ILE A 274 0.09 2.21 -6.84
C ILE A 274 -0.93 1.06 -6.98
N PRO A 275 -1.75 1.07 -8.04
CA PRO A 275 -2.58 -0.08 -8.41
C PRO A 275 -1.76 -1.35 -8.66
N THR A 276 -2.40 -2.50 -8.49
CA THR A 276 -1.90 -3.80 -8.95
C THR A 276 -2.66 -4.27 -10.18
N PRO A 277 -2.10 -5.17 -11.01
CA PRO A 277 -2.87 -5.81 -12.09
C PRO A 277 -4.17 -6.45 -11.58
N ALA A 278 -4.10 -7.17 -10.46
CA ALA A 278 -5.28 -7.79 -9.83
C ALA A 278 -6.35 -6.77 -9.39
N SER A 279 -5.94 -5.63 -8.82
CA SER A 279 -6.90 -4.58 -8.45
C SER A 279 -7.50 -3.85 -9.64
N LEU A 280 -6.78 -3.75 -10.76
CA LEU A 280 -7.32 -3.18 -12.00
C LEU A 280 -8.35 -4.14 -12.63
N ALA A 281 -8.02 -5.43 -12.72
CA ALA A 281 -8.95 -6.47 -13.17
C ALA A 281 -10.21 -6.52 -12.28
N ALA A 282 -10.06 -6.36 -10.96
CA ALA A 282 -11.18 -6.27 -10.05
C ALA A 282 -12.07 -5.03 -10.30
N CYS A 283 -11.47 -3.88 -10.64
CA CYS A 283 -12.23 -2.71 -11.06
C CYS A 283 -13.00 -2.94 -12.36
N GLU A 284 -12.38 -3.59 -13.35
CA GLU A 284 -13.00 -3.91 -14.65
C GLU A 284 -14.18 -4.88 -14.49
N LEU A 285 -14.01 -5.92 -13.67
CA LEU A 285 -15.06 -6.88 -13.35
C LEU A 285 -16.29 -6.18 -12.75
N LEU A 286 -16.10 -5.26 -11.81
CA LEU A 286 -17.22 -4.53 -11.21
C LEU A 286 -17.81 -3.47 -12.13
N ALA A 287 -17.00 -2.91 -13.05
CA ALA A 287 -17.51 -1.99 -14.06
C ALA A 287 -18.52 -2.67 -14.98
N ALA A 288 -18.35 -3.96 -15.28
CA ALA A 288 -19.33 -4.77 -16.02
C ALA A 288 -20.67 -4.92 -15.27
N GLU A 289 -20.67 -4.80 -13.94
CA GLU A 289 -21.87 -4.76 -13.08
C GLU A 289 -22.38 -3.31 -12.85
N GLY A 290 -21.89 -2.32 -13.61
CA GLY A 290 -22.29 -0.92 -13.53
C GLY A 290 -21.73 -0.17 -12.32
N MET A 291 -20.75 -0.75 -11.62
CA MET A 291 -20.15 -0.20 -10.40
C MET A 291 -18.69 0.18 -10.59
N THR A 292 -18.29 1.32 -10.03
CA THR A 292 -16.92 1.81 -10.13
C THR A 292 -16.20 1.60 -8.81
N LEU A 293 -15.01 0.99 -8.86
CA LEU A 293 -14.10 0.88 -7.72
C LEU A 293 -12.88 1.76 -7.94
N ASP A 294 -12.34 2.34 -6.86
CA ASP A 294 -11.00 2.90 -6.92
C ASP A 294 -9.95 1.76 -6.91
N PRO A 295 -8.86 1.85 -7.69
CA PRO A 295 -7.92 0.74 -7.83
C PRO A 295 -6.89 0.64 -6.68
N VAL A 296 -6.89 1.57 -5.72
CA VAL A 296 -5.86 1.65 -4.66
C VAL A 296 -6.36 1.12 -3.32
N TYR A 297 -7.64 1.32 -3.02
CA TYR A 297 -8.29 0.89 -1.80
C TYR A 297 -9.25 -0.25 -2.08
N THR A 298 -10.47 0.06 -2.50
CA THR A 298 -11.53 -0.94 -2.61
C THR A 298 -11.24 -1.95 -3.71
N GLY A 299 -10.56 -1.56 -4.80
CA GLY A 299 -10.11 -2.48 -5.85
C GLY A 299 -9.10 -3.52 -5.33
N LYS A 300 -8.22 -3.17 -4.38
CA LYS A 300 -7.34 -4.15 -3.73
C LYS A 300 -8.12 -5.07 -2.79
N ALA A 301 -9.10 -4.53 -2.07
CA ALA A 301 -9.98 -5.33 -1.23
C ALA A 301 -10.82 -6.33 -2.04
N MET A 302 -11.32 -5.90 -3.21
CA MET A 302 -12.02 -6.78 -4.16
C MET A 302 -11.08 -7.83 -4.75
N ALA A 303 -9.84 -7.47 -5.10
CA ALA A 303 -8.85 -8.43 -5.58
C ALA A 303 -8.55 -9.54 -4.56
N ALA A 304 -8.49 -9.20 -3.27
CA ALA A 304 -8.35 -10.19 -2.19
C ALA A 304 -9.59 -11.08 -2.07
N LEU A 305 -10.79 -10.49 -2.12
CA LEU A 305 -12.04 -11.25 -2.12
C LEU A 305 -12.09 -12.27 -3.25
N LEU A 306 -11.71 -11.86 -4.47
CA LEU A 306 -11.67 -12.73 -5.64
C LEU A 306 -10.65 -13.87 -5.47
N ALA A 307 -9.46 -13.57 -4.93
CA ALA A 307 -8.44 -14.58 -4.66
C ALA A 307 -8.87 -15.57 -3.57
N ASP A 308 -9.60 -15.12 -2.56
CA ASP A 308 -10.13 -15.96 -1.49
C ASP A 308 -11.27 -16.84 -1.98
N ALA A 309 -12.21 -16.29 -2.77
CA ALA A 309 -13.31 -17.04 -3.34
C ALA A 309 -12.83 -18.18 -4.28
N ALA A 310 -11.69 -17.98 -4.97
CA ALA A 310 -11.07 -19.01 -5.78
C ALA A 310 -10.52 -20.20 -4.95
N ARG A 311 -10.17 -19.97 -3.67
CA ARG A 311 -9.60 -20.98 -2.77
C ARG A 311 -10.65 -21.62 -1.86
N GLU A 312 -11.61 -20.85 -1.40
CA GLU A 312 -12.64 -21.26 -0.47
C GLU A 312 -14.03 -20.90 -1.01
N ARG A 313 -14.72 -21.91 -1.55
CA ARG A 313 -16.09 -21.76 -2.06
C ARG A 313 -17.11 -21.75 -0.93
N GLY A 314 -18.27 -21.17 -1.22
CA GLY A 314 -19.39 -21.08 -0.29
C GLY A 314 -19.29 -19.93 0.71
N GLY A 315 -20.39 -19.74 1.44
CA GLY A 315 -20.52 -18.66 2.43
C GLY A 315 -21.01 -17.34 1.85
N SER A 316 -21.26 -16.40 2.76
CA SER A 316 -21.89 -15.11 2.47
C SER A 316 -20.89 -14.01 2.75
N VAL A 317 -20.64 -13.16 1.76
CA VAL A 317 -19.51 -12.23 1.75
C VAL A 317 -20.01 -10.80 1.48
N LEU A 318 -19.44 -9.85 2.21
CA LEU A 318 -19.70 -8.43 2.02
C LEU A 318 -18.38 -7.71 1.68
N LEU A 319 -18.35 -6.97 0.57
CA LEU A 319 -17.33 -5.97 0.30
C LEU A 319 -17.81 -4.61 0.81
N TRP A 320 -16.98 -3.89 1.55
CA TRP A 320 -17.30 -2.51 1.90
C TRP A 320 -16.70 -1.55 0.89
N GLN A 321 -17.55 -0.86 0.11
CA GLN A 321 -17.08 0.14 -0.84
C GLN A 321 -16.74 1.42 -0.08
N THR A 322 -15.45 1.79 -0.08
CA THR A 322 -14.94 2.86 0.79
C THR A 322 -14.61 4.16 0.09
N ALA A 323 -14.50 4.12 -1.24
CA ALA A 323 -14.19 5.27 -2.08
C ALA A 323 -15.46 5.80 -2.72
N ARG A 324 -15.56 7.12 -2.82
CA ARG A 324 -16.67 7.80 -3.48
C ARG A 324 -16.67 7.60 -5.00
N ARG A 325 -17.82 7.91 -5.63
CA ARG A 325 -18.09 7.61 -7.06
C ARG A 325 -18.04 8.82 -7.99
N ALA A 326 -18.40 10.01 -7.51
CA ALA A 326 -18.64 11.17 -8.38
C ALA A 326 -17.38 12.05 -8.57
N PRO A 327 -17.22 12.68 -9.75
CA PRO A 327 -16.32 13.82 -9.92
C PRO A 327 -16.61 14.91 -8.88
N LEU A 328 -15.56 15.59 -8.44
CA LEU A 328 -15.70 16.61 -7.42
C LEU A 328 -15.79 18.02 -8.04
N PRO A 329 -16.63 18.91 -7.48
CA PRO A 329 -16.69 20.29 -7.94
C PRO A 329 -15.39 21.01 -7.57
N HIS A 330 -14.77 21.67 -8.54
CA HIS A 330 -13.54 22.43 -8.34
C HIS A 330 -13.51 23.64 -9.29
N ASP A 331 -12.72 24.65 -8.94
CA ASP A 331 -12.58 25.87 -9.72
C ASP A 331 -11.67 25.63 -10.92
N GLU A 332 -11.90 26.32 -12.04
CA GLU A 332 -11.07 26.19 -13.24
C GLU A 332 -9.58 26.52 -12.96
N GLY A 333 -9.31 27.51 -12.11
CA GLY A 333 -7.97 27.96 -11.69
C GLY A 333 -7.35 27.21 -10.51
N TRP A 334 -7.84 26.02 -10.13
CA TRP A 334 -7.38 25.32 -8.91
C TRP A 334 -5.87 25.06 -8.87
N ARG A 335 -5.21 24.93 -10.05
CA ARG A 335 -3.76 24.71 -10.14
C ARG A 335 -2.95 25.89 -9.63
N GLU A 336 -3.44 27.11 -9.80
CA GLU A 336 -2.81 28.35 -9.33
C GLU A 336 -2.82 28.45 -7.79
N LYS A 337 -3.75 27.74 -7.15
CA LYS A 337 -3.88 27.65 -5.69
C LYS A 337 -2.91 26.65 -5.05
N LEU A 338 -2.19 25.87 -5.86
CA LEU A 338 -1.23 24.88 -5.36
C LEU A 338 0.09 25.54 -4.95
N PRO A 339 0.80 24.96 -3.97
CA PRO A 339 2.19 25.33 -3.71
C PRO A 339 3.03 25.18 -5.00
N PRO A 340 3.94 26.12 -5.34
CA PRO A 340 4.69 26.09 -6.60
C PRO A 340 5.47 24.79 -6.83
N ALA A 341 5.99 24.19 -5.76
CA ALA A 341 6.70 22.90 -5.83
C ALA A 341 5.78 21.72 -6.19
N LEU A 342 4.50 21.78 -5.81
CA LEU A 342 3.51 20.78 -6.17
C LEU A 342 3.01 20.99 -7.61
N ALA A 343 2.69 22.23 -7.99
CA ALA A 343 2.24 22.59 -9.34
C ALA A 343 3.24 22.10 -10.41
N ARG A 344 4.52 22.48 -10.29
CA ARG A 344 5.60 22.03 -11.20
C ARG A 344 5.70 20.51 -11.31
N ARG A 345 5.48 19.81 -10.20
CA ARG A 345 5.63 18.36 -10.15
C ARG A 345 4.46 17.61 -10.79
N ILE A 346 3.29 18.24 -10.86
CA ILE A 346 2.12 17.73 -11.57
C ILE A 346 2.25 17.95 -13.08
N GLU A 347 2.82 19.08 -13.49
CA GLU A 347 3.01 19.45 -14.90
C GLU A 347 4.06 18.60 -15.63
N ASP A 348 5.13 18.18 -14.95
CA ASP A 348 6.13 17.26 -15.49
C ASP A 348 6.36 16.07 -14.55
N PRO A 349 5.63 14.96 -14.73
CA PRO A 349 5.85 13.75 -13.92
C PRO A 349 7.24 13.12 -14.14
N ALA A 350 7.88 13.37 -15.30
CA ALA A 350 9.16 12.77 -15.70
C ALA A 350 10.39 13.45 -15.07
N THR A 351 10.25 14.65 -14.49
CA THR A 351 11.31 15.28 -13.69
C THR A 351 11.55 14.55 -12.37
N VAL A 352 10.56 13.83 -11.83
CA VAL A 352 10.71 13.08 -10.57
C VAL A 352 11.56 11.84 -10.75
N ASP A 353 11.35 11.08 -11.82
CA ASP A 353 12.24 9.98 -12.18
C ASP A 353 13.64 10.54 -12.44
N ARG A 354 13.80 11.58 -13.26
CA ARG A 354 15.13 12.18 -13.51
C ARG A 354 15.84 12.73 -12.26
N ALA A 355 15.13 13.39 -11.34
CA ALA A 355 15.70 13.91 -10.10
C ALA A 355 16.08 12.79 -9.11
N ARG A 356 15.27 11.73 -9.02
CA ARG A 356 15.61 10.52 -8.25
C ARG A 356 16.82 9.81 -8.85
N ARG A 357 16.86 9.64 -10.17
CA ARG A 357 17.99 9.06 -10.91
C ARG A 357 19.29 9.82 -10.64
N ARG A 358 19.26 11.15 -10.70
CA ARG A 358 20.41 12.01 -10.35
C ARG A 358 20.85 11.86 -8.90
N THR A 359 19.90 11.70 -7.97
CA THR A 359 20.20 11.55 -6.53
C THR A 359 20.82 10.19 -6.20
N VAL A 360 20.33 9.09 -6.81
CA VAL A 360 20.93 7.74 -6.68
C VAL A 360 22.37 7.76 -7.21
N VAL A 361 22.57 8.30 -8.42
CA VAL A 361 23.89 8.38 -9.05
C VAL A 361 24.85 9.22 -8.21
N ALA A 362 24.44 10.41 -7.77
CA ALA A 362 25.28 11.28 -6.95
C ALA A 362 25.66 10.66 -5.61
N LEU A 363 24.74 9.97 -4.92
CA LEU A 363 25.03 9.31 -3.65
C LEU A 363 25.85 8.03 -3.81
N GLY A 364 25.66 7.27 -4.89
CA GLY A 364 26.54 6.15 -5.23
C GLY A 364 27.97 6.63 -5.47
N VAL A 365 28.15 7.71 -6.25
CA VAL A 365 29.46 8.34 -6.48
C VAL A 365 30.06 8.90 -5.19
N ALA A 366 29.28 9.60 -4.36
CA ALA A 366 29.74 10.14 -3.08
C ALA A 366 30.11 9.03 -2.07
N ALA A 367 29.36 7.93 -2.02
CA ALA A 367 29.71 6.75 -1.22
C ALA A 367 31.01 6.10 -1.71
N GLY A 368 31.27 6.11 -3.02
CA GLY A 368 32.57 5.72 -3.58
C GLY A 368 33.71 6.68 -3.20
N ALA A 369 33.46 7.99 -3.20
CA ALA A 369 34.46 9.01 -2.91
C ALA A 369 34.78 9.19 -1.41
N ALA A 370 33.80 9.01 -0.51
CA ALA A 370 33.97 9.19 0.93
C ALA A 370 34.86 8.13 1.60
N VAL A 371 35.21 7.05 0.88
CA VAL A 371 35.99 5.92 1.41
C VAL A 371 37.26 5.69 0.56
N LEU A 372 37.99 6.78 0.32
CA LEU A 372 39.25 6.84 -0.44
C LEU A 372 40.47 6.34 0.37
N GLY A 373 40.36 5.15 0.96
CA GLY A 373 41.46 4.42 1.60
C GLY A 373 41.81 3.16 0.82
N VAL A 374 43.09 3.01 0.46
CA VAL A 374 43.70 1.96 -0.39
C VAL A 374 43.29 0.51 -0.06
N ARG A 375 42.67 0.24 1.10
CA ARG A 375 42.19 -1.09 1.51
C ARG A 375 40.88 -1.58 0.86
N MET A 376 40.17 -0.76 0.08
CA MET A 376 38.80 -1.08 -0.39
C MET A 376 38.64 -1.65 -1.80
N PHE A 377 39.68 -1.60 -2.64
CA PHE A 377 39.64 -2.16 -3.99
C PHE A 377 40.30 -3.55 -4.10
N GLY A 378 40.91 -4.05 -3.01
CA GLY A 378 41.45 -5.41 -2.91
C GLY A 378 40.63 -6.30 -1.97
N GLY A 379 40.78 -7.63 -2.09
CA GLY A 379 40.23 -8.59 -1.12
C GLY A 379 38.73 -8.87 -1.26
N TYR A 380 38.20 -8.97 -2.48
CA TYR A 380 36.94 -9.68 -2.75
C TYR A 380 37.27 -11.17 -2.91
N PRO A 381 36.88 -12.07 -1.97
CA PRO A 381 37.25 -13.49 -2.06
C PRO A 381 36.46 -14.27 -3.13
N GLY A 382 35.53 -13.65 -3.85
CA GLY A 382 34.67 -14.31 -4.83
C GLY A 382 34.79 -13.70 -6.22
N ARG A 383 34.88 -14.57 -7.23
CA ARG A 383 34.71 -14.29 -8.67
C ARG A 383 35.79 -13.50 -9.42
N ALA A 384 37.07 -13.68 -9.11
CA ALA A 384 38.14 -13.15 -9.98
C ALA A 384 38.02 -13.63 -11.46
N SER A 385 37.32 -14.73 -11.72
CA SER A 385 37.06 -15.31 -13.04
C SER A 385 35.73 -14.91 -13.69
N PHE A 386 34.86 -14.13 -13.04
CA PHE A 386 33.58 -13.72 -13.64
C PHE A 386 33.79 -12.67 -14.74
N GLN A 387 33.33 -12.99 -15.95
CA GLN A 387 33.38 -12.12 -17.12
C GLN A 387 31.96 -11.74 -17.54
N GLY A 388 31.43 -10.66 -16.96
CA GLY A 388 30.13 -10.09 -17.33
C GLY A 388 30.24 -9.08 -18.47
N ALA A 389 29.16 -8.90 -19.23
CA ALA A 389 29.06 -7.88 -20.26
C ALA A 389 28.69 -6.50 -19.69
N VAL A 390 28.03 -6.46 -18.52
CA VAL A 390 27.60 -5.23 -17.84
C VAL A 390 28.15 -5.18 -16.40
N LEU A 391 27.95 -6.23 -15.62
CA LEU A 391 28.40 -6.30 -14.23
C LEU A 391 29.89 -6.61 -14.15
N SER A 392 30.60 -5.85 -13.32
CA SER A 392 31.96 -6.24 -12.91
C SER A 392 31.94 -7.48 -12.01
N ALA A 393 33.09 -8.16 -11.87
CA ALA A 393 33.27 -9.28 -10.94
C ALA A 393 32.83 -8.93 -9.49
N ARG A 394 33.10 -7.69 -9.08
CA ARG A 394 32.69 -7.14 -7.78
C ARG A 394 31.17 -7.03 -7.68
N GLU A 395 30.52 -6.45 -8.68
CA GLU A 395 29.07 -6.28 -8.69
C GLU A 395 28.33 -7.60 -8.78
N ALA A 396 28.88 -8.56 -9.52
CA ALA A 396 28.42 -9.93 -9.52
C ALA A 396 28.47 -10.54 -8.12
N HIS A 397 29.54 -10.30 -7.35
CA HIS A 397 29.64 -10.77 -5.97
C HIS A 397 28.63 -10.08 -5.03
N ILE A 398 28.32 -8.80 -5.24
CA ILE A 398 27.26 -8.10 -4.49
C ILE A 398 25.90 -8.73 -4.77
N VAL A 399 25.59 -9.02 -6.05
CA VAL A 399 24.34 -9.66 -6.47
C VAL A 399 24.23 -11.09 -5.91
N GLU A 400 25.33 -11.85 -5.91
CA GLU A 400 25.41 -13.20 -5.33
C GLU A 400 25.15 -13.16 -3.81
N ALA A 401 25.87 -12.30 -3.08
CA ALA A 401 25.69 -12.12 -1.64
C ALA A 401 24.26 -11.67 -1.26
N ALA A 402 23.62 -10.90 -2.14
CA ALA A 402 22.23 -10.51 -2.01
C ALA A 402 21.27 -11.68 -2.27
N ALA A 403 21.54 -12.50 -3.29
CA ALA A 403 20.76 -13.70 -3.57
C ALA A 403 20.84 -14.71 -2.42
N GLU A 404 22.02 -14.92 -1.83
CA GLU A 404 22.19 -15.76 -0.63
C GLU A 404 21.33 -15.27 0.55
N ALA A 405 21.18 -13.95 0.71
CA ALA A 405 20.44 -13.36 1.83
C ALA A 405 18.92 -13.25 1.56
N LEU A 406 18.49 -13.25 0.31
CA LEU A 406 17.09 -13.00 -0.08
C LEU A 406 16.33 -14.29 -0.43
N LEU A 407 17.03 -15.36 -0.79
CA LEU A 407 16.43 -16.61 -1.23
C LEU A 407 16.33 -17.60 -0.05
N PRO A 408 15.19 -18.29 0.13
CA PRO A 408 15.02 -19.25 1.21
C PRO A 408 15.94 -20.46 0.99
N ILE A 409 16.86 -20.71 1.93
CA ILE A 409 17.66 -21.94 1.98
C ILE A 409 16.95 -22.90 2.93
N HIS A 410 16.40 -24.01 2.42
CA HIS A 410 15.85 -25.07 3.26
C HIS A 410 16.96 -26.05 3.68
N PRO A 411 17.20 -26.27 4.98
CA PRO A 411 18.13 -27.31 5.43
C PRO A 411 17.54 -28.69 5.10
N GLY A 412 18.22 -29.47 4.25
CA GLY A 412 17.92 -30.88 4.01
C GLY A 412 17.31 -31.26 2.65
N SER A 413 17.09 -30.33 1.72
CA SER A 413 16.61 -30.65 0.36
C SER A 413 17.78 -30.99 -0.59
N SER A 414 17.76 -32.18 -1.19
CA SER A 414 18.68 -32.57 -2.27
C SER A 414 18.45 -31.74 -3.53
N GLU A 415 19.44 -31.73 -4.44
CA GLU A 415 19.40 -31.02 -5.74
C GLU A 415 18.17 -31.37 -6.62
N THR A 416 17.50 -32.49 -6.33
CA THR A 416 16.31 -32.98 -7.03
C THR A 416 15.00 -32.33 -6.60
N ASP A 417 14.94 -31.66 -5.44
CA ASP A 417 13.69 -31.20 -4.82
C ASP A 417 13.39 -29.71 -5.04
N GLY A 418 13.94 -29.10 -6.10
CA GLY A 418 13.63 -27.71 -6.46
C GLY A 418 14.18 -26.67 -5.47
N ASN A 419 15.27 -26.97 -4.76
CA ASN A 419 15.88 -26.04 -3.81
C ASN A 419 16.29 -24.72 -4.50
N VAL A 420 15.70 -23.59 -4.09
CA VAL A 420 16.06 -22.24 -4.58
C VAL A 420 17.53 -21.91 -4.23
N GLY A 421 18.06 -22.51 -3.18
CA GLY A 421 19.45 -22.33 -2.72
C GLY A 421 20.51 -23.05 -3.56
N GLY A 422 20.15 -23.97 -4.46
CA GLY A 422 21.10 -24.81 -5.20
C GLY A 422 21.90 -24.09 -6.30
N ASP A 423 21.44 -22.94 -6.79
CA ASP A 423 22.08 -22.26 -7.94
C ASP A 423 22.19 -20.74 -7.75
N VAL A 424 22.50 -20.31 -6.52
CA VAL A 424 22.76 -18.90 -6.19
C VAL A 424 23.93 -18.33 -7.00
N ALA A 425 24.93 -19.17 -7.30
CA ALA A 425 26.12 -18.80 -8.05
C ALA A 425 25.84 -18.41 -9.52
N SER A 426 24.77 -18.87 -10.15
CA SER A 426 24.48 -18.45 -11.53
C SER A 426 23.62 -17.18 -11.61
N VAL A 427 23.01 -16.73 -10.50
CA VAL A 427 22.15 -15.54 -10.46
C VAL A 427 22.85 -14.31 -11.04
N PRO A 428 24.11 -13.99 -10.69
CA PRO A 428 24.80 -12.83 -11.27
C PRO A 428 24.94 -12.88 -12.79
N ALA A 429 25.19 -14.05 -13.38
CA ALA A 429 25.32 -14.20 -14.83
C ALA A 429 23.97 -13.97 -15.55
N ARG A 430 22.86 -14.37 -14.92
CA ARG A 430 21.51 -14.14 -15.45
C ARG A 430 21.06 -12.69 -15.29
N VAL A 431 21.46 -12.04 -14.21
CA VAL A 431 21.27 -10.59 -14.04
C VAL A 431 22.09 -9.82 -15.06
N ASP A 432 23.37 -10.16 -15.24
CA ASP A 432 24.25 -9.54 -16.24
C ASP A 432 23.64 -9.62 -17.65
N ARG A 433 23.18 -10.81 -18.05
CA ARG A 433 22.48 -11.02 -19.33
C ARG A 433 21.24 -10.12 -19.46
N TYR A 434 20.42 -10.03 -18.42
CA TYR A 434 19.24 -9.16 -18.45
C TYR A 434 19.60 -7.68 -18.65
N LEU A 435 20.66 -7.23 -17.98
CA LEU A 435 21.11 -5.85 -18.04
C LEU A 435 21.68 -5.46 -19.42
N THR A 436 22.17 -6.42 -20.22
CA THR A 436 22.63 -6.13 -21.60
C THR A 436 21.55 -5.51 -22.50
N GLY A 437 20.27 -5.79 -22.21
CA GLY A 437 19.13 -5.24 -22.96
C GLY A 437 18.58 -3.93 -22.42
N MET A 438 19.17 -3.36 -21.36
CA MET A 438 18.64 -2.19 -20.67
C MET A 438 19.23 -0.87 -21.21
N PRO A 439 18.49 0.26 -21.13
CA PRO A 439 19.03 1.57 -21.47
C PRO A 439 20.24 1.95 -20.59
N GLU A 440 21.22 2.66 -21.16
CA GLU A 440 22.45 3.08 -20.45
C GLU A 440 22.20 3.87 -19.16
N GLY A 441 21.11 4.66 -19.12
CA GLY A 441 20.70 5.37 -17.90
C GLY A 441 20.35 4.40 -16.77
N THR A 442 19.58 3.36 -17.09
CA THR A 442 19.20 2.29 -16.16
C THR A 442 20.42 1.51 -15.69
N VAL A 443 21.33 1.17 -16.60
CA VAL A 443 22.58 0.46 -16.26
C VAL A 443 23.42 1.27 -15.28
N ARG A 444 23.59 2.58 -15.51
CA ARG A 444 24.30 3.48 -14.58
C ARG A 444 23.66 3.54 -13.19
N GLU A 445 22.34 3.51 -13.11
CA GLU A 445 21.62 3.49 -11.83
C GLU A 445 21.83 2.19 -11.07
N VAL A 446 21.87 1.06 -11.79
CA VAL A 446 22.18 -0.25 -11.19
C VAL A 446 23.58 -0.25 -10.59
N HIS A 447 24.59 0.25 -11.31
CA HIS A 447 25.95 0.38 -10.78
C HIS A 447 26.00 1.25 -9.51
N ALA A 448 25.37 2.43 -9.55
CA ALA A 448 25.32 3.33 -8.40
C ALA A 448 24.60 2.73 -7.19
N MET A 449 23.52 2.00 -7.42
CA MET A 449 22.77 1.29 -6.39
C MET A 449 23.61 0.16 -5.75
N LEU A 450 24.27 -0.67 -6.55
CA LEU A 450 25.13 -1.75 -6.04
C LEU A 450 26.28 -1.19 -5.21
N LEU A 451 26.88 -0.08 -5.66
CA LEU A 451 27.92 0.63 -4.90
C LEU A 451 27.39 1.19 -3.58
N LEU A 452 26.20 1.80 -3.59
CA LEU A 452 25.55 2.33 -2.39
C LEU A 452 25.26 1.24 -1.37
N ILE A 453 24.76 0.08 -1.81
CA ILE A 453 24.45 -1.05 -0.93
C ILE A 453 25.73 -1.66 -0.38
N GLU A 454 26.75 -1.82 -1.21
CA GLU A 454 28.02 -2.40 -0.81
C GLU A 454 28.72 -1.60 0.29
N GLN A 455 28.65 -0.28 0.20
CA GLN A 455 29.36 0.64 1.10
C GLN A 455 28.48 1.23 2.20
N GLY A 456 27.16 1.00 2.17
CA GLY A 456 26.20 1.59 3.10
C GLY A 456 26.19 0.98 4.52
N THR A 457 27.12 0.09 4.87
CA THR A 457 27.10 -0.59 6.18
C THR A 457 27.74 0.28 7.30
N THR A 458 26.95 1.22 7.87
CA THR A 458 26.88 1.65 9.30
C THR A 458 25.88 2.83 9.48
N PRO A 459 25.28 3.11 10.68
CA PRO A 459 25.67 2.71 12.04
C PRO A 459 24.61 1.89 12.81
N LEU A 460 24.97 0.66 13.18
CA LEU A 460 24.37 -0.12 14.28
C LEU A 460 25.45 -0.85 15.11
N GLY A 461 26.72 -0.40 15.05
CA GLY A 461 27.82 -1.10 15.74
C GLY A 461 29.25 -0.54 15.59
N GLY A 462 29.44 0.74 15.19
CA GLY A 462 30.74 1.41 15.31
C GLY A 462 31.90 1.00 14.38
N ARG A 463 31.72 0.09 13.41
CA ARG A 463 32.76 -0.25 12.41
C ARG A 463 32.22 -0.31 10.98
N LEU A 464 32.89 0.39 10.06
CA LEU A 464 32.62 0.34 8.61
C LEU A 464 32.95 -1.06 8.08
N ARG A 465 31.95 -1.80 7.59
CA ARG A 465 32.14 -3.09 6.88
C ARG A 465 31.57 -2.96 5.46
N ARG A 466 31.93 -3.90 4.58
CA ARG A 466 31.28 -4.05 3.27
C ARG A 466 30.08 -4.99 3.38
N PHE A 467 29.02 -4.79 2.61
CA PHE A 467 27.89 -5.70 2.58
C PHE A 467 28.33 -7.14 2.26
N THR A 468 29.18 -7.30 1.25
CA THR A 468 29.75 -8.61 0.87
C THR A 468 30.57 -9.27 1.98
N SER A 469 31.13 -8.50 2.91
CA SER A 469 31.94 -9.01 4.04
C SER A 469 31.12 -9.37 5.29
N LEU A 470 29.80 -9.13 5.27
CA LEU A 470 28.90 -9.52 6.35
C LEU A 470 28.61 -11.02 6.28
N SER A 471 28.35 -11.66 7.41
CA SER A 471 27.81 -13.02 7.46
C SER A 471 26.39 -13.08 6.86
N PRO A 472 25.87 -14.24 6.44
CA PRO A 472 24.53 -14.35 5.86
C PRO A 472 23.42 -13.72 6.71
N ALA A 473 23.40 -13.99 8.03
CA ALA A 473 22.42 -13.41 8.96
C ALA A 473 22.57 -11.87 9.08
N GLU A 474 23.81 -11.35 9.07
CA GLU A 474 24.07 -9.91 9.09
C GLU A 474 23.65 -9.24 7.77
N ARG A 475 23.79 -9.93 6.62
CA ARG A 475 23.33 -9.44 5.31
C ARG A 475 21.81 -9.33 5.27
N GLU A 476 21.12 -10.36 5.74
CA GLU A 476 19.65 -10.35 5.84
C GLU A 476 19.18 -9.19 6.73
N ALA A 477 19.76 -9.05 7.92
CA ALA A 477 19.45 -7.95 8.84
C ALA A 477 19.77 -6.57 8.24
N TYR A 478 20.87 -6.45 7.51
CA TYR A 478 21.25 -5.21 6.83
C TYR A 478 20.26 -4.83 5.73
N LEU A 479 19.95 -5.76 4.82
CA LEU A 479 18.98 -5.55 3.74
C LEU A 479 17.57 -5.26 4.29
N GLY A 480 17.14 -5.99 5.32
CA GLY A 480 15.91 -5.71 6.06
C GLY A 480 15.92 -4.31 6.71
N GLY A 481 17.07 -3.87 7.22
CA GLY A 481 17.29 -2.52 7.73
C GLY A 481 17.18 -1.44 6.63
N LEU A 482 17.73 -1.67 5.44
CA LEU A 482 17.56 -0.77 4.29
C LEU A 482 16.10 -0.65 3.88
N ALA A 483 15.37 -1.76 3.84
CA ALA A 483 13.93 -1.79 3.58
C ALA A 483 13.13 -0.99 4.62
N ALA A 484 13.51 -1.10 5.90
CA ALA A 484 12.84 -0.43 7.02
C ALA A 484 13.12 1.08 7.11
N ARG A 485 14.29 1.54 6.64
CA ARG A 485 14.68 2.97 6.67
C ARG A 485 13.89 3.84 5.68
N GLY A 486 13.23 3.24 4.68
CA GLY A 486 12.43 3.97 3.69
C GLY A 486 13.27 4.81 2.72
N GLY A 487 12.60 5.62 1.89
CA GLY A 487 13.28 6.55 0.98
C GLY A 487 14.17 5.86 -0.05
N LEU A 488 15.35 6.44 -0.29
CA LEU A 488 16.31 5.97 -1.30
C LEU A 488 16.89 4.59 -0.97
N LEU A 489 17.17 4.31 0.32
CA LEU A 489 17.75 3.05 0.76
C LEU A 489 16.77 1.89 0.62
N ALA A 490 15.49 2.12 0.91
CA ALA A 490 14.46 1.12 0.64
C ALA A 490 14.29 0.88 -0.86
N GLN A 491 14.43 1.91 -1.70
CA GLN A 491 14.39 1.75 -3.17
C GLN A 491 15.60 0.98 -3.69
N ALA A 492 16.80 1.26 -3.16
CA ALA A 492 18.00 0.49 -3.48
C ALA A 492 17.82 -0.99 -3.08
N TYR A 493 17.27 -1.26 -1.90
CA TYR A 493 16.90 -2.61 -1.48
C TYR A 493 15.91 -3.27 -2.45
N GLN A 494 14.82 -2.59 -2.81
CA GLN A 494 13.83 -3.14 -3.74
C GLN A 494 14.43 -3.39 -5.12
N GLY A 495 15.23 -2.46 -5.65
CA GLY A 495 15.90 -2.64 -6.94
C GLY A 495 16.88 -3.81 -6.94
N LEU A 496 17.67 -3.98 -5.88
CA LEU A 496 18.55 -5.15 -5.73
C LEU A 496 17.75 -6.46 -5.62
N ARG A 497 16.67 -6.46 -4.84
CA ARG A 497 15.76 -7.61 -4.73
C ARG A 497 15.16 -7.97 -6.09
N ASP A 498 14.66 -6.99 -6.83
CA ASP A 498 14.06 -7.21 -8.15
C ASP A 498 15.08 -7.77 -9.14
N LEU A 499 16.32 -7.26 -9.14
CA LEU A 499 17.40 -7.82 -9.95
C LEU A 499 17.68 -9.28 -9.60
N VAL A 500 17.81 -9.60 -8.32
CA VAL A 500 17.99 -10.99 -7.85
C VAL A 500 16.83 -11.87 -8.34
N MET A 501 15.58 -11.42 -8.16
CA MET A 501 14.40 -12.18 -8.59
C MET A 501 14.35 -12.35 -10.10
N VAL A 502 14.73 -11.35 -10.90
CA VAL A 502 14.86 -11.49 -12.36
C VAL A 502 15.90 -12.55 -12.73
N GLY A 503 17.01 -12.62 -12.00
CA GLY A 503 18.00 -13.68 -12.18
C GLY A 503 17.42 -15.06 -11.88
N VAL A 504 16.62 -15.20 -10.83
CA VAL A 504 16.04 -16.49 -10.42
C VAL A 504 14.89 -16.93 -11.33
N TYR A 505 13.96 -16.02 -11.69
CA TYR A 505 12.83 -16.34 -12.56
C TYR A 505 13.22 -16.78 -13.98
N GLN A 506 14.45 -16.50 -14.41
CA GLN A 506 14.96 -17.01 -15.69
C GLN A 506 15.19 -18.54 -15.68
N GLN A 507 15.11 -19.21 -14.53
CA GLN A 507 15.35 -20.65 -14.39
C GLN A 507 14.08 -21.39 -13.96
N ARG A 508 13.50 -22.17 -14.87
CA ARG A 508 12.23 -22.89 -14.65
C ARG A 508 12.23 -23.80 -13.42
N SER A 509 13.36 -24.44 -13.11
CA SER A 509 13.47 -25.32 -11.94
C SER A 509 13.27 -24.60 -10.60
N THR A 510 13.41 -23.27 -10.56
CA THR A 510 13.22 -22.47 -9.34
C THR A 510 11.77 -22.06 -9.10
N TRP A 511 10.91 -22.17 -10.13
CA TRP A 511 9.56 -21.62 -10.11
C TRP A 511 8.65 -22.29 -9.07
N ALA A 512 8.68 -23.62 -9.01
CA ALA A 512 7.88 -24.40 -8.07
C ALA A 512 8.18 -24.00 -6.60
N ALA A 513 9.45 -23.86 -6.25
CA ALA A 513 9.86 -23.50 -4.90
C ALA A 513 9.64 -22.01 -4.56
N LEU A 514 9.45 -21.16 -5.58
CA LEU A 514 8.99 -19.78 -5.41
C LEU A 514 7.46 -19.66 -5.38
N GLY A 515 6.71 -20.75 -5.55
CA GLY A 515 5.26 -20.70 -5.73
C GLY A 515 4.86 -19.92 -7.00
N TYR A 516 5.76 -19.83 -7.97
CA TYR A 516 5.54 -19.16 -9.25
C TYR A 516 5.14 -20.21 -10.29
N GLY A 517 3.99 -20.04 -10.95
CA GLY A 517 3.51 -20.97 -11.99
C GLY A 517 4.27 -20.88 -13.31
N GLY A 518 5.22 -19.95 -13.44
CA GLY A 518 5.82 -19.57 -14.72
C GLY A 518 5.01 -18.50 -15.44
N PRO A 519 5.53 -17.98 -16.58
CA PRO A 519 4.74 -17.15 -17.46
C PRO A 519 3.56 -17.97 -17.99
N GLN A 520 2.40 -17.34 -18.14
CA GLN A 520 1.21 -17.96 -18.75
C GLN A 520 1.41 -18.08 -20.26
N VAL A 521 2.29 -18.99 -20.66
CA VAL A 521 2.43 -19.45 -22.03
C VAL A 521 1.73 -20.81 -22.15
N PRO A 522 1.09 -21.13 -23.28
CA PRO A 522 0.47 -22.44 -23.45
C PRO A 522 1.47 -23.58 -23.25
N GLU A 523 0.99 -24.72 -22.76
CA GLU A 523 1.74 -25.98 -22.78
C GLU A 523 2.22 -26.27 -24.21
N GLY A 524 3.53 -26.32 -24.42
CA GLY A 524 4.14 -26.54 -25.75
C GLY A 524 4.96 -25.36 -26.29
N TYR A 525 4.82 -24.15 -25.73
CA TYR A 525 5.59 -22.99 -26.21
C TYR A 525 7.09 -23.17 -26.00
N ASP A 526 7.78 -23.52 -27.07
CA ASP A 526 9.24 -23.46 -27.19
C ASP A 526 9.63 -22.12 -27.81
N PRO A 527 10.36 -21.24 -27.09
CA PRO A 527 10.84 -19.97 -27.63
C PRO A 527 11.84 -20.14 -28.80
N GLN A 528 12.29 -21.36 -29.09
CA GLN A 528 13.06 -21.71 -30.28
C GLN A 528 12.30 -22.63 -31.26
N GLY A 529 11.05 -22.98 -30.95
CA GLY A 529 10.23 -23.92 -31.71
C GLY A 529 9.34 -23.27 -32.77
N PRO A 530 8.69 -24.08 -33.61
CA PRO A 530 7.88 -23.60 -34.74
C PRO A 530 6.60 -22.85 -34.31
N GLU A 531 6.07 -23.14 -33.12
CA GLU A 531 4.88 -22.49 -32.53
C GLU A 531 5.15 -21.06 -32.01
N ARG A 532 6.40 -20.60 -32.09
CA ARG A 532 6.82 -19.28 -31.62
C ARG A 532 5.99 -18.13 -32.20
N ARG A 533 5.59 -18.24 -33.48
CA ARG A 533 4.92 -17.16 -34.25
C ARG A 533 3.51 -16.83 -33.80
N ASP A 534 2.89 -17.66 -32.97
CA ASP A 534 1.50 -17.50 -32.56
C ASP A 534 1.32 -16.59 -31.33
N PHE A 535 2.42 -16.06 -30.76
CA PHE A 535 2.41 -15.20 -29.56
C PHE A 535 3.17 -13.86 -29.77
N PRO A 536 2.64 -12.95 -30.62
CA PRO A 536 3.34 -11.74 -31.04
C PRO A 536 3.67 -10.77 -29.88
N ALA A 537 2.88 -10.76 -28.80
CA ALA A 537 3.15 -9.94 -27.62
C ALA A 537 4.39 -10.40 -26.84
N TYR A 538 4.67 -11.71 -26.83
CA TYR A 538 5.84 -12.27 -26.13
C TYR A 538 7.08 -12.23 -27.02
N ASP A 539 6.92 -12.50 -28.31
CA ASP A 539 8.00 -12.39 -29.30
C ASP A 539 8.59 -10.99 -29.40
N ALA A 540 7.78 -9.94 -29.20
CA ALA A 540 8.24 -8.56 -29.14
C ALA A 540 9.19 -8.27 -27.95
N LEU A 541 9.20 -9.13 -26.93
CA LEU A 541 10.02 -8.99 -25.72
C LEU A 541 11.33 -9.81 -25.78
N VAL A 542 11.49 -10.70 -26.77
CA VAL A 542 12.65 -11.57 -26.91
C VAL A 542 13.65 -10.95 -27.89
N ALA A 543 14.84 -10.58 -27.40
CA ALA A 543 15.90 -10.08 -28.26
C ALA A 543 16.34 -11.13 -29.30
N PRO A 544 16.56 -10.76 -30.58
CA PRO A 544 17.05 -11.69 -31.58
C PRO A 544 18.38 -12.34 -31.17
N ARG A 545 18.61 -13.58 -31.59
CA ARG A 545 19.86 -14.29 -31.32
C ARG A 545 21.03 -13.52 -31.96
N GLY A 546 21.96 -13.03 -31.15
CA GLY A 546 23.07 -12.18 -31.60
C GLY A 546 22.76 -10.68 -31.70
N ALA A 547 21.59 -10.22 -31.26
CA ALA A 547 21.29 -8.80 -31.20
C ALA A 547 22.26 -8.08 -30.27
N ARG A 548 22.99 -7.10 -30.80
CA ARG A 548 23.76 -6.14 -30.01
C ARG A 548 22.81 -5.07 -29.45
N PRO A 549 23.15 -4.42 -28.32
CA PRO A 549 22.32 -3.37 -27.75
C PRO A 549 22.02 -2.28 -28.78
N LYS A 550 20.78 -1.77 -28.80
CA LYS A 550 20.47 -0.53 -29.52
C LYS A 550 21.27 0.60 -28.87
N GLY A 551 22.39 0.98 -29.50
CA GLY A 551 23.35 1.95 -28.98
C GLY A 551 24.82 1.60 -29.27
N ALA A 552 25.13 0.38 -29.71
CA ALA A 552 26.50 -0.02 -30.08
C ALA A 552 26.96 0.51 -31.46
N GLN A 553 26.69 1.79 -31.75
CA GLN A 553 27.46 2.59 -32.72
C GLN A 553 28.03 3.79 -31.96
N GLY A 554 29.33 3.70 -31.71
CA GLY A 554 30.14 4.62 -30.93
C GLY A 554 31.46 3.94 -30.60
#